data_AF-A0A1A0M937-F1
#
_entry.id   AF-A0A1A0M937-F1
#
_cell.length_a   1.000
_cell.length_b   1.000
_cell.length_c   1.000
_cell.angle_alpha   90.00
_cell.angle_beta   90.00
_cell.angle_gamma   90.00
#
_symmetry.space_group_name_H-M   'P 1'
#
loop_
_entity.id
_entity.type
_entity.pdbx_description
1 polymer ?
#
loop_
_entity_poly.entity_id
_entity_poly.type
_entity_poly.pdbx_seq_one_letter_code
_entity_poly.pdbx_strand_id
1 'polypeptide(L)'
;MFSVGSVVSGYRIERLLGSGGMGAVYLAANPYLPRYDALKVLSAQLSANPDFRARFIREADLAAGLDHPNIVSIYDRGETADGQLWIAMQFVDGTDADKAVRSGIMAPARAAHVVGEAARALDYAHQRGVVHRDIKPANLLLSGPVGPDERVLLGDFGIARALGDAGLTTTGSLIATLPYAAPEVLAGGMADARADLYSLGCTLFRMLTGQEPFATAGGLAALVAAHLHAPPPRVTDQLPGISPRMDGVIATAMAKHPAQRFSSARQLAAAAAEALTDPAASTTAAWQPVRGGPGSHPPPTQPSGPHWARAGAAPTTMHPAPTAYYLPPGPGFVPPRGPPATRPRRRRIAALVAAALVTAATAVTAVTVTARSHSPPAASPPVSISPASSSLPPSSSATSTATGAAPLPASAVSRLLLSTQEMAGVFGVPSMVVQSASSNGFTDDTPSVSDKDCTGPYAPADRGAYGNTASIGSQVQILTSPTSPDMATQAVIAYVSADAARKVFDDQRRQWSSCAGRSFTLTVPNETPSRWTFGPLTTPDDSLVMTFTAQARSSVGVQRVLTARNNFIIDVAVNGLNVGDRGVDVKNAIAAKIPQ
;
A
#
# COMPACT_ATOMS: atom_id res chain seq x y z
N MET A 1 1.25 33.15 1.30
CA MET A 1 0.04 33.16 0.44
C MET A 1 0.14 34.41 -0.40
N PHE A 2 -0.12 34.33 -1.71
CA PHE A 2 0.07 35.46 -2.62
C PHE A 2 -1.14 36.40 -2.56
N SER A 3 -0.90 37.71 -2.67
CA SER A 3 -1.95 38.73 -2.72
C SER A 3 -2.52 38.87 -4.13
N VAL A 4 -3.72 39.43 -4.24
CA VAL A 4 -4.25 39.90 -5.53
C VAL A 4 -3.28 40.90 -6.16
N GLY A 5 -3.05 40.78 -7.47
CA GLY A 5 -2.06 41.54 -8.23
C GLY A 5 -0.63 41.00 -8.17
N SER A 6 -0.32 40.02 -7.30
CA SER A 6 0.98 39.33 -7.32
C SER A 6 1.18 38.61 -8.67
N VAL A 7 2.42 38.52 -9.15
CA VAL A 7 2.78 37.70 -10.31
C VAL A 7 3.58 36.50 -9.83
N VAL A 8 3.15 35.29 -10.21
CA VAL A 8 3.80 34.01 -9.88
C VAL A 8 4.07 33.29 -11.19
N SER A 9 5.34 33.15 -11.56
CA SER A 9 5.76 32.46 -12.79
C SER A 9 5.07 33.01 -14.06
N GLY A 10 4.88 34.33 -14.12
CA GLY A 10 4.17 35.03 -15.21
C GLY A 10 2.66 35.17 -15.00
N TYR A 11 2.02 34.24 -14.27
CA TYR A 11 0.59 34.28 -13.98
C TYR A 11 0.26 35.37 -12.94
N ARG A 12 -0.69 36.27 -13.24
CA ARG A 12 -1.13 37.32 -12.29
C ARG A 12 -2.29 36.81 -11.44
N ILE A 13 -2.13 36.82 -10.12
CA ILE A 13 -3.14 36.37 -9.16
C ILE A 13 -4.32 37.33 -9.10
N GLU A 14 -5.52 36.85 -9.41
CA GLU A 14 -6.77 37.61 -9.39
C GLU A 14 -7.58 37.38 -8.10
N ARG A 15 -7.68 36.13 -7.63
CA ARG A 15 -8.22 35.80 -6.30
C ARG A 15 -7.79 34.41 -5.82
N LEU A 16 -7.95 34.15 -4.52
CA LEU A 16 -7.92 32.80 -3.97
C LEU A 16 -9.16 32.01 -4.41
N LEU A 17 -8.96 30.74 -4.79
CA LEU A 17 -10.03 29.74 -4.99
C LEU A 17 -10.16 28.80 -3.78
N GLY A 18 -9.04 28.44 -3.15
CA GLY A 18 -9.01 27.65 -1.92
C GLY A 18 -7.60 27.40 -1.40
N SER A 19 -7.47 26.90 -0.17
CA SER A 19 -6.19 26.60 0.46
C SER A 19 -6.28 25.46 1.47
N GLY A 20 -5.23 24.66 1.60
CA GLY A 20 -5.11 23.55 2.54
C GLY A 20 -3.66 23.15 2.80
N GLY A 21 -3.43 22.04 3.49
CA GLY A 21 -2.07 21.64 3.91
C GLY A 21 -1.09 21.35 2.76
N MET A 22 -1.57 21.08 1.55
CA MET A 22 -0.74 20.92 0.35
C MET A 22 -0.29 22.25 -0.28
N GLY A 23 -1.01 23.35 -0.07
CA GLY A 23 -0.79 24.61 -0.78
C GLY A 23 -2.06 25.43 -0.97
N ALA A 24 -2.04 26.33 -1.96
CA ALA A 24 -3.17 27.20 -2.29
C ALA A 24 -3.44 27.21 -3.80
N VAL A 25 -4.73 27.27 -4.16
CA VAL A 25 -5.21 27.37 -5.54
C VAL A 25 -5.77 28.77 -5.74
N TYR A 26 -5.33 29.43 -6.80
CA TYR A 26 -5.71 30.80 -7.16
C TYR A 26 -6.35 30.82 -8.55
N LEU A 27 -7.24 31.77 -8.78
CA LEU A 27 -7.62 32.23 -10.10
C LEU A 27 -6.51 33.16 -10.56
N ALA A 28 -5.90 32.90 -11.70
CA ALA A 28 -4.83 33.74 -12.22
C ALA A 28 -5.02 34.03 -13.72
N ALA A 29 -4.74 35.26 -14.14
CA ALA A 29 -4.69 35.60 -15.56
C ALA A 29 -3.48 34.91 -16.20
N ASN A 30 -3.70 34.25 -17.33
CA ASN A 30 -2.62 33.62 -18.10
C ASN A 30 -1.68 34.70 -18.67
N PRO A 31 -0.34 34.49 -18.67
CA PRO A 31 0.63 35.49 -19.14
C PRO A 31 0.54 35.83 -20.63
N TYR A 32 -0.01 34.95 -21.47
CA TYR A 32 0.04 35.06 -22.94
C TYR A 32 -1.33 35.04 -23.61
N LEU A 33 -2.37 34.50 -22.96
CA LEU A 33 -3.70 34.27 -23.53
C LEU A 33 -4.78 35.04 -22.74
N PRO A 34 -5.84 35.54 -23.40
CA PRO A 34 -6.92 36.28 -22.75
C PRO A 34 -7.90 35.34 -22.02
N ARG A 35 -7.40 34.58 -21.05
CA ARG A 35 -8.15 33.64 -20.22
C ARG A 35 -7.63 33.62 -18.78
N TYR A 36 -8.41 33.03 -17.89
CA TYR A 36 -7.98 32.70 -16.52
C TYR A 36 -7.72 31.20 -16.39
N ASP A 37 -6.62 30.86 -15.72
CA ASP A 37 -6.24 29.50 -15.36
C ASP A 37 -6.29 29.34 -13.83
N ALA A 38 -6.49 28.09 -13.38
CA ALA A 38 -6.38 27.75 -11.97
C ALA A 38 -4.91 27.42 -11.66
N LEU A 39 -4.23 28.30 -10.91
CA LEU A 39 -2.84 28.13 -10.51
C LEU A 39 -2.78 27.54 -9.10
N LYS A 40 -2.32 26.30 -8.97
CA LYS A 40 -2.10 25.63 -7.69
C LYS A 40 -0.62 25.70 -7.33
N VAL A 41 -0.29 26.48 -6.29
CA VAL A 41 1.08 26.61 -5.76
C VAL A 41 1.19 25.83 -4.46
N LEU A 42 2.15 24.91 -4.40
CA LEU A 42 2.35 24.01 -3.28
C LEU A 42 3.08 24.69 -2.11
N SER A 43 2.95 24.12 -0.91
CA SER A 43 3.67 24.62 0.26
C SER A 43 5.18 24.48 0.09
N ALA A 44 5.95 25.42 0.65
CA ALA A 44 7.41 25.37 0.61
C ALA A 44 7.97 24.07 1.23
N GLN A 45 7.35 23.58 2.30
CA GLN A 45 7.73 22.33 2.97
C GLN A 45 7.63 21.10 2.05
N LEU A 46 6.57 20.99 1.21
CA LEU A 46 6.46 19.92 0.22
C LEU A 46 7.41 20.13 -0.97
N SER A 47 7.56 21.38 -1.40
CA SER A 47 8.41 21.75 -2.55
C SER A 47 9.91 21.54 -2.30
N ALA A 48 10.32 21.60 -1.02
CA ALA A 48 11.69 21.35 -0.56
C ALA A 48 12.04 19.85 -0.40
N ASN A 49 11.06 18.93 -0.45
CA ASN A 49 11.31 17.50 -0.37
C ASN A 49 11.65 16.93 -1.77
N PRO A 50 12.85 16.37 -2.01
CA PRO A 50 13.27 15.91 -3.34
C PRO A 50 12.41 14.77 -3.89
N ASP A 51 12.02 13.81 -3.06
CA ASP A 51 11.22 12.65 -3.46
C ASP A 51 9.79 13.07 -3.84
N PHE A 52 9.22 14.02 -3.07
CA PHE A 52 7.93 14.62 -3.40
C PHE A 52 8.03 15.40 -4.72
N ARG A 53 9.07 16.21 -4.90
CA ARG A 53 9.32 16.98 -6.13
C ARG A 53 9.43 16.09 -7.38
N ALA A 54 10.25 15.05 -7.32
CA ALA A 54 10.42 14.12 -8.44
C ALA A 54 9.11 13.40 -8.81
N ARG A 55 8.31 13.01 -7.80
CA ARG A 55 7.01 12.37 -8.01
C ARG A 55 5.94 13.36 -8.48
N PHE A 56 5.89 14.58 -7.95
CA PHE A 56 5.03 15.67 -8.43
C PHE A 56 5.24 15.93 -9.93
N ILE A 57 6.51 16.05 -10.35
CA ILE A 57 6.89 16.23 -11.76
C ILE A 57 6.35 15.06 -12.61
N ARG A 58 6.67 13.82 -12.22
CA ARG A 58 6.26 12.61 -12.96
C ARG A 58 4.73 12.46 -13.09
N GLU A 59 4.01 12.58 -11.97
CA GLU A 59 2.55 12.40 -11.98
C GLU A 59 1.85 13.54 -12.74
N ALA A 60 2.40 14.77 -12.70
CA ALA A 60 1.89 15.89 -13.49
C ALA A 60 2.15 15.71 -14.99
N ASP A 61 3.30 15.16 -15.39
CA ASP A 61 3.59 14.82 -16.79
C ASP A 61 2.65 13.72 -17.32
N LEU A 62 2.39 12.69 -16.51
CA LEU A 62 1.42 11.63 -16.84
C LEU A 62 -0.01 12.17 -16.98
N ALA A 63 -0.41 13.07 -16.07
CA ALA A 63 -1.75 13.67 -16.09
C ALA A 63 -1.91 14.73 -17.22
N ALA A 64 -0.85 15.44 -17.61
CA ALA A 64 -0.87 16.37 -18.75
C ALA A 64 -1.07 15.67 -20.10
N GLY A 65 -0.78 14.36 -20.18
CA GLY A 65 -1.11 13.52 -21.34
C GLY A 65 -2.59 13.10 -21.45
N LEU A 66 -3.48 13.54 -20.55
CA LEU A 66 -4.89 13.17 -20.55
C LEU A 66 -5.78 14.26 -21.17
N ASP A 67 -6.21 14.03 -22.42
CA ASP A 67 -7.21 14.86 -23.11
C ASP A 67 -8.59 14.19 -23.13
N HIS A 68 -9.51 14.68 -22.31
CA HIS A 68 -10.87 14.14 -22.17
C HIS A 68 -11.83 15.22 -21.64
N PRO A 69 -13.08 15.36 -22.16
CA PRO A 69 -14.00 16.45 -21.79
C PRO A 69 -14.43 16.48 -20.31
N ASN A 70 -14.31 15.34 -19.62
CA ASN A 70 -14.57 15.20 -18.18
C ASN A 70 -13.29 15.21 -17.32
N ILE A 71 -12.14 15.62 -17.83
CA ILE A 71 -10.88 15.78 -17.07
C ILE A 71 -10.48 17.26 -17.08
N VAL A 72 -10.04 17.78 -15.94
CA VAL A 72 -9.46 19.13 -15.84
C VAL A 72 -8.09 19.12 -16.52
N SER A 73 -7.99 19.77 -17.69
CA SER A 73 -6.73 19.84 -18.45
C SER A 73 -5.62 20.53 -17.65
N ILE A 74 -4.42 19.95 -17.65
CA ILE A 74 -3.19 20.61 -17.18
C ILE A 74 -2.57 21.35 -18.36
N TYR A 75 -2.11 22.59 -18.12
CA TYR A 75 -1.54 23.44 -19.16
C TYR A 75 -0.03 23.63 -19.01
N ASP A 76 0.47 23.74 -17.76
CA ASP A 76 1.87 24.04 -17.49
C ASP A 76 2.24 23.67 -16.04
N ARG A 77 3.53 23.47 -15.75
CA ARG A 77 4.06 23.21 -14.41
C ARG A 77 5.51 23.65 -14.26
N GLY A 78 5.90 24.05 -13.05
CA GLY A 78 7.28 24.42 -12.77
C GLY A 78 7.56 24.72 -11.31
N GLU A 79 8.56 25.57 -11.07
CA GLU A 79 8.85 26.15 -9.77
C GLU A 79 8.88 27.68 -9.82
N THR A 80 8.73 28.33 -8.67
CA THR A 80 8.95 29.78 -8.50
C THR A 80 10.43 30.06 -8.27
N ALA A 81 10.84 31.34 -8.29
CA ALA A 81 12.20 31.74 -7.91
C ALA A 81 12.59 31.29 -6.48
N ASP A 82 11.61 31.21 -5.58
CA ASP A 82 11.78 30.69 -4.21
C ASP A 82 11.71 29.15 -4.11
N GLY A 83 11.73 28.45 -5.25
CA GLY A 83 11.69 26.99 -5.34
C GLY A 83 10.34 26.34 -4.99
N GLN A 84 9.24 27.11 -4.88
CA GLN A 84 7.91 26.52 -4.65
C GLN A 84 7.36 25.90 -5.94
N LEU A 85 6.93 24.64 -5.88
CA LEU A 85 6.33 23.95 -7.02
C LEU A 85 4.93 24.49 -7.33
N TRP A 86 4.61 24.63 -8.62
CA TRP A 86 3.31 25.08 -9.09
C TRP A 86 2.84 24.29 -10.32
N ILE A 87 1.52 24.27 -10.51
CA ILE A 87 0.84 23.70 -11.68
C ILE A 87 -0.30 24.63 -12.11
N ALA A 88 -0.38 24.92 -13.40
CA ALA A 88 -1.45 25.67 -14.03
C ALA A 88 -2.36 24.71 -14.79
N MET A 89 -3.67 24.81 -14.53
CA MET A 89 -4.69 23.92 -15.07
C MET A 89 -5.96 24.69 -15.43
N GLN A 90 -6.88 24.05 -16.15
CA GLN A 90 -8.15 24.62 -16.55
C GLN A 90 -8.92 25.20 -15.34
N PHE A 91 -9.24 26.50 -15.40
CA PHE A 91 -10.23 27.06 -14.48
C PHE A 91 -11.63 26.57 -14.87
N VAL A 92 -12.31 25.91 -13.93
CA VAL A 92 -13.71 25.52 -14.05
C VAL A 92 -14.56 26.50 -13.24
N ASP A 93 -15.32 27.34 -13.92
CA ASP A 93 -16.21 28.29 -13.26
C ASP A 93 -17.49 27.57 -12.79
N GLY A 94 -17.74 27.58 -11.47
CA GLY A 94 -18.78 26.77 -10.84
C GLY A 94 -18.44 26.35 -9.40
N THR A 95 -18.80 25.12 -9.04
CA THR A 95 -18.65 24.55 -7.69
C THR A 95 -17.96 23.18 -7.73
N ASP A 96 -17.68 22.59 -6.57
CA ASP A 96 -17.42 21.15 -6.44
C ASP A 96 -18.65 20.43 -5.87
N ALA A 97 -18.68 19.10 -5.99
CA ALA A 97 -19.78 18.27 -5.53
C ALA A 97 -19.89 18.20 -4.00
N ASP A 98 -18.81 18.39 -3.24
CA ASP A 98 -18.83 18.42 -1.76
C ASP A 98 -19.54 19.69 -1.24
N LYS A 99 -19.30 20.86 -1.87
CA LYS A 99 -20.10 22.09 -1.67
C LYS A 99 -21.56 21.89 -2.07
N ALA A 100 -21.85 21.22 -3.20
CA ALA A 100 -23.22 20.93 -3.64
C ALA A 100 -23.98 20.01 -2.66
N VAL A 101 -23.30 19.03 -2.05
CA VAL A 101 -23.83 18.20 -0.96
C VAL A 101 -24.09 19.04 0.29
N ARG A 102 -23.09 19.83 0.75
CA ARG A 102 -23.25 20.69 1.95
C ARG A 102 -24.35 21.75 1.84
N SER A 103 -24.67 22.20 0.62
CA SER A 103 -25.75 23.15 0.36
C SER A 103 -27.12 22.49 0.08
N GLY A 104 -27.21 21.16 0.15
CA GLY A 104 -28.47 20.43 0.00
C GLY A 104 -29.01 20.36 -1.44
N ILE A 105 -28.21 20.73 -2.44
CA ILE A 105 -28.61 20.77 -3.86
C ILE A 105 -28.20 19.50 -4.64
N MET A 106 -27.72 18.47 -3.95
CA MET A 106 -27.38 17.17 -4.54
C MET A 106 -28.57 16.20 -4.43
N ALA A 107 -29.42 16.18 -5.46
CA ALA A 107 -30.50 15.19 -5.58
C ALA A 107 -29.94 13.84 -6.08
N PRO A 108 -30.56 12.68 -5.77
CA PRO A 108 -30.04 11.36 -6.17
C PRO A 108 -29.76 11.19 -7.67
N ALA A 109 -30.64 11.71 -8.54
CA ALA A 109 -30.43 11.68 -9.99
C ALA A 109 -29.19 12.50 -10.43
N ARG A 110 -28.92 13.63 -9.77
CA ARG A 110 -27.71 14.45 -10.00
C ARG A 110 -26.46 13.72 -9.50
N ALA A 111 -26.53 13.03 -8.37
CA ALA A 111 -25.43 12.21 -7.86
C ALA A 111 -25.06 11.08 -8.85
N ALA A 112 -26.05 10.42 -9.45
CA ALA A 112 -25.82 9.40 -10.48
C ALA A 112 -25.26 9.99 -11.80
N HIS A 113 -25.74 11.16 -12.24
CA HIS A 113 -25.15 11.90 -13.38
C HIS A 113 -23.67 12.21 -13.14
N VAL A 114 -23.35 12.79 -11.98
CA VAL A 114 -21.98 13.13 -11.57
C VAL A 114 -21.08 11.90 -11.53
N VAL A 115 -21.57 10.75 -11.04
CA VAL A 115 -20.84 9.48 -11.09
C VAL A 115 -20.69 8.95 -12.52
N GLY A 116 -21.68 9.11 -13.39
CA GLY A 116 -21.63 8.70 -14.80
C GLY A 116 -20.57 9.45 -15.60
N GLU A 117 -20.50 10.76 -15.45
CA GLU A 117 -19.47 11.60 -16.09
C GLU A 117 -18.07 11.34 -15.51
N ALA A 118 -17.95 11.23 -14.18
CA ALA A 118 -16.70 10.86 -13.51
C ALA A 118 -16.19 9.48 -13.93
N ALA A 119 -17.09 8.52 -14.17
CA ALA A 119 -16.76 7.19 -14.66
C ALA A 119 -16.19 7.19 -16.08
N ARG A 120 -16.58 8.12 -16.94
CA ARG A 120 -15.96 8.29 -18.28
C ARG A 120 -14.51 8.74 -18.15
N ALA A 121 -14.25 9.73 -17.28
CA ALA A 121 -12.90 10.22 -16.99
C ALA A 121 -11.99 9.13 -16.41
N LEU A 122 -12.49 8.37 -15.43
CA LEU A 122 -11.76 7.28 -14.79
C LEU A 122 -11.41 6.16 -15.79
N ASP A 123 -12.39 5.62 -16.51
CA ASP A 123 -12.12 4.57 -17.51
C ASP A 123 -11.10 5.04 -18.57
N TYR A 124 -11.17 6.31 -19.01
CA TYR A 124 -10.23 6.88 -19.98
C TYR A 124 -8.78 6.91 -19.45
N ALA A 125 -8.60 7.28 -18.18
CA ALA A 125 -7.30 7.33 -17.51
C ALA A 125 -6.76 5.92 -17.20
N HIS A 126 -7.62 5.01 -16.73
CA HIS A 126 -7.29 3.62 -16.44
C HIS A 126 -6.81 2.88 -17.69
N GLN A 127 -7.43 3.13 -18.85
CA GLN A 127 -6.98 2.61 -20.16
C GLN A 127 -5.58 3.09 -20.57
N ARG A 128 -5.05 4.15 -19.94
CA ARG A 128 -3.70 4.70 -20.14
C ARG A 128 -2.74 4.37 -18.99
N GLY A 129 -3.15 3.51 -18.05
CA GLY A 129 -2.37 3.14 -16.87
C GLY A 129 -2.32 4.20 -15.77
N VAL A 130 -3.08 5.30 -15.87
CA VAL A 130 -3.12 6.37 -14.88
C VAL A 130 -4.24 6.10 -13.86
N VAL A 131 -3.89 5.99 -12.59
CA VAL A 131 -4.81 5.80 -11.45
C VAL A 131 -4.86 7.10 -10.64
N HIS A 132 -6.05 7.57 -10.28
CA HIS A 132 -6.24 8.91 -9.71
C HIS A 132 -5.85 8.99 -8.23
N ARG A 133 -6.12 7.94 -7.43
CA ARG A 133 -5.76 7.78 -6.01
C ARG A 133 -6.32 8.85 -5.05
N ASP A 134 -7.27 9.68 -5.51
CA ASP A 134 -7.86 10.78 -4.73
C ASP A 134 -9.27 11.14 -5.27
N ILE A 135 -10.14 10.14 -5.40
CA ILE A 135 -11.55 10.36 -5.77
C ILE A 135 -12.35 10.70 -4.52
N LYS A 136 -12.86 11.93 -4.48
CA LYS A 136 -13.72 12.49 -3.44
C LYS A 136 -14.63 13.57 -4.04
N PRO A 137 -15.79 13.91 -3.46
CA PRO A 137 -16.70 14.89 -4.06
C PRO A 137 -16.09 16.30 -4.21
N ALA A 138 -15.08 16.65 -3.44
CA ALA A 138 -14.35 17.93 -3.58
C ALA A 138 -13.47 18.01 -4.85
N ASN A 139 -13.16 16.87 -5.48
CA ASN A 139 -12.38 16.76 -6.72
C ASN A 139 -13.26 16.62 -7.97
N LEU A 140 -14.59 16.59 -7.80
CA LEU A 140 -15.57 16.56 -8.90
C LEU A 140 -16.14 17.98 -9.07
N LEU A 141 -15.63 18.69 -10.07
CA LEU A 141 -16.00 20.07 -10.37
C LEU A 141 -17.25 20.09 -11.27
N LEU A 142 -18.19 20.97 -10.94
CA LEU A 142 -19.52 21.06 -11.53
C LEU A 142 -19.72 22.48 -12.11
N SER A 143 -20.09 22.57 -13.38
CA SER A 143 -20.19 23.83 -14.13
C SER A 143 -21.37 23.83 -15.11
N GLY A 144 -21.93 25.01 -15.38
CA GLY A 144 -23.13 25.17 -16.19
C GLY A 144 -24.44 25.00 -15.39
N PRO A 145 -25.59 24.84 -16.09
CA PRO A 145 -26.89 24.63 -15.44
C PRO A 145 -26.98 23.23 -14.83
N VAL A 146 -27.69 23.10 -13.71
CA VAL A 146 -27.94 21.79 -13.07
C VAL A 146 -28.95 20.99 -13.89
N GLY A 147 -28.53 19.84 -14.40
CA GLY A 147 -29.34 18.97 -15.25
C GLY A 147 -28.49 17.93 -15.99
N PRO A 148 -29.04 17.25 -17.02
CA PRO A 148 -28.29 16.31 -17.85
C PRO A 148 -27.10 16.94 -18.58
N ASP A 149 -27.18 18.24 -18.87
CA ASP A 149 -26.13 19.02 -19.53
C ASP A 149 -25.13 19.66 -18.52
N GLU A 150 -25.24 19.35 -17.23
CA GLU A 150 -24.28 19.81 -16.22
C GLU A 150 -22.89 19.25 -16.53
N ARG A 151 -21.90 20.12 -16.72
CA ARG A 151 -20.53 19.72 -17.02
C ARG A 151 -19.84 19.29 -15.73
N VAL A 152 -19.40 18.03 -15.73
CA VAL A 152 -18.68 17.41 -14.62
C VAL A 152 -17.24 17.14 -15.07
N LEU A 153 -16.27 17.68 -14.33
CA LEU A 153 -14.84 17.51 -14.58
C LEU A 153 -14.13 16.94 -13.36
N LEU A 154 -13.39 15.87 -13.56
CA LEU A 154 -12.50 15.26 -12.59
C LEU A 154 -11.19 16.05 -12.54
N GLY A 155 -10.93 16.71 -11.41
CA GLY A 155 -9.74 17.51 -11.16
C GLY A 155 -8.91 16.97 -10.01
N ASP A 156 -7.71 17.52 -9.83
CA ASP A 156 -6.79 17.13 -8.76
C ASP A 156 -6.45 15.62 -8.76
N PHE A 157 -6.14 15.09 -9.95
CA PHE A 157 -5.39 13.83 -10.13
C PHE A 157 -4.20 13.77 -9.15
N GLY A 158 -3.84 12.56 -8.69
CA GLY A 158 -2.99 12.25 -7.52
C GLY A 158 -1.55 12.80 -7.46
N ILE A 159 -1.22 13.80 -8.25
CA ILE A 159 0.00 14.61 -8.33
C ILE A 159 0.52 15.07 -6.95
N ALA A 160 -0.38 15.33 -5.99
CA ALA A 160 -0.04 15.69 -4.60
C ALA A 160 -0.16 14.53 -3.59
N ARG A 161 -0.56 13.33 -4.04
CA ARG A 161 -0.72 12.09 -3.26
C ARG A 161 0.08 10.94 -3.88
N ALA A 162 1.40 11.10 -3.89
CA ALA A 162 2.34 10.01 -4.15
C ALA A 162 2.41 9.01 -2.97
N LEU A 163 1.28 8.38 -2.66
CA LEU A 163 1.07 7.38 -1.59
C LEU A 163 1.63 5.98 -1.97
N GLY A 164 2.83 5.93 -2.55
CA GLY A 164 3.49 4.69 -2.96
C GLY A 164 4.39 4.07 -1.90
N ASP A 165 5.23 4.89 -1.24
CA ASP A 165 6.38 4.41 -0.45
C ASP A 165 6.60 5.17 0.86
N ALA A 166 5.70 6.09 1.24
CA ALA A 166 5.81 6.91 2.44
C ALA A 166 4.70 6.54 3.43
N GLY A 167 5.08 6.10 4.62
CA GLY A 167 4.17 5.72 5.70
C GLY A 167 3.21 6.86 6.10
N LEU A 168 2.08 6.50 6.70
CA LEU A 168 0.91 7.37 6.92
C LEU A 168 1.07 8.44 8.02
N THR A 169 2.25 9.05 8.15
CA THR A 169 2.61 9.96 9.25
C THR A 169 2.96 11.37 8.77
N THR A 170 2.58 12.37 9.56
CA THR A 170 3.11 13.75 9.50
C THR A 170 2.69 14.62 8.30
N THR A 171 1.43 14.57 7.84
CA THR A 171 0.82 15.71 7.12
C THR A 171 -0.68 15.84 7.37
N GLY A 172 -1.14 17.01 7.82
CA GLY A 172 -2.56 17.26 8.08
C GLY A 172 -3.46 17.10 6.85
N SER A 173 -2.92 17.29 5.64
CA SER A 173 -3.66 17.08 4.39
C SER A 173 -3.82 15.61 3.99
N LEU A 174 -3.10 14.67 4.63
CA LEU A 174 -3.35 13.23 4.44
C LEU A 174 -4.68 12.82 5.06
N ILE A 175 -5.02 13.40 6.23
CA ILE A 175 -6.20 13.09 7.03
C ILE A 175 -7.50 13.33 6.24
N ALA A 176 -7.60 14.48 5.55
CA ALA A 176 -8.80 14.99 4.86
C ALA A 176 -9.25 14.22 3.58
N THR A 177 -8.88 12.95 3.45
CA THR A 177 -9.27 12.08 2.32
C THR A 177 -9.38 10.60 2.73
N LEU A 178 -8.89 10.24 3.92
CA LEU A 178 -9.04 8.89 4.46
C LEU A 178 -10.51 8.40 4.51
N PRO A 179 -11.56 9.25 4.67
CA PRO A 179 -12.96 8.83 4.55
C PRO A 179 -13.41 8.31 3.16
N TYR A 180 -12.52 8.36 2.16
CA TYR A 180 -12.75 7.87 0.80
C TYR A 180 -11.71 6.81 0.38
N ALA A 181 -10.65 6.60 1.17
CA ALA A 181 -9.50 5.80 0.77
C ALA A 181 -9.80 4.30 0.73
N ALA A 182 -9.28 3.62 -0.29
CA ALA A 182 -9.45 2.19 -0.48
C ALA A 182 -8.65 1.37 0.58
N PRO A 183 -9.13 0.16 0.97
CA PRO A 183 -8.49 -0.69 1.97
C PRO A 183 -7.01 -0.98 1.67
N GLU A 184 -6.69 -1.26 0.41
CA GLU A 184 -5.33 -1.51 -0.06
C GLU A 184 -4.43 -0.27 0.04
N VAL A 185 -4.95 0.93 -0.23
CA VAL A 185 -4.23 2.21 -0.06
C VAL A 185 -3.93 2.47 1.42
N LEU A 186 -4.87 2.13 2.31
CA LEU A 186 -4.69 2.26 3.76
C LEU A 186 -3.75 1.21 4.35
N ALA A 187 -3.68 0.02 3.74
CA ALA A 187 -2.76 -1.04 4.11
C ALA A 187 -1.34 -0.87 3.55
N GLY A 188 -1.09 0.15 2.71
CA GLY A 188 0.20 0.38 2.05
C GLY A 188 0.49 -0.52 0.84
N GLY A 189 -0.51 -1.27 0.36
CA GLY A 189 -0.37 -2.13 -0.81
C GLY A 189 -0.47 -1.38 -2.14
N MET A 190 0.00 -2.00 -3.22
CA MET A 190 -0.12 -1.43 -4.57
C MET A 190 -1.59 -1.27 -4.99
N ALA A 191 -2.01 -0.02 -5.15
CA ALA A 191 -3.35 0.35 -5.58
C ALA A 191 -3.46 0.42 -7.11
N ASP A 192 -4.30 -0.46 -7.69
CA ASP A 192 -4.69 -0.43 -9.11
C ASP A 192 -5.93 0.45 -9.33
N ALA A 193 -6.47 0.44 -10.56
CA ALA A 193 -7.67 1.16 -10.96
C ALA A 193 -8.90 0.93 -10.03
N ARG A 194 -8.99 -0.23 -9.35
CA ARG A 194 -10.11 -0.58 -8.48
C ARG A 194 -10.10 0.19 -7.15
N ALA A 195 -8.98 0.81 -6.78
CA ALA A 195 -8.92 1.73 -5.65
C ALA A 195 -9.75 3.00 -5.93
N ASP A 196 -9.72 3.50 -7.17
CA ASP A 196 -10.58 4.62 -7.59
C ASP A 196 -12.06 4.21 -7.59
N LEU A 197 -12.39 2.95 -7.91
CA LEU A 197 -13.77 2.43 -7.88
C LEU A 197 -14.35 2.36 -6.47
N TYR A 198 -13.55 1.96 -5.48
CA TYR A 198 -13.93 2.02 -4.07
C TYR A 198 -14.18 3.46 -3.64
N SER A 199 -13.25 4.35 -4.01
CA SER A 199 -13.29 5.78 -3.68
C SER A 199 -14.48 6.49 -4.36
N LEU A 200 -14.86 6.06 -5.57
CA LEU A 200 -16.08 6.47 -6.28
C LEU A 200 -17.35 5.93 -5.59
N GLY A 201 -17.32 4.73 -5.03
CA GLY A 201 -18.39 4.20 -4.18
C GLY A 201 -18.60 5.03 -2.91
N CYS A 202 -17.52 5.37 -2.20
CA CYS A 202 -17.54 6.30 -1.06
C CYS A 202 -18.09 7.68 -1.45
N THR A 203 -17.72 8.17 -2.63
CA THR A 203 -18.19 9.44 -3.19
C THR A 203 -19.69 9.39 -3.52
N LEU A 204 -20.17 8.32 -4.16
CA LEU A 204 -21.60 8.12 -4.45
C LEU A 204 -22.42 8.08 -3.15
N PHE A 205 -21.99 7.29 -2.17
CA PHE A 205 -22.63 7.25 -0.85
C PHE A 205 -22.73 8.66 -0.25
N ARG A 206 -21.61 9.39 -0.20
CA ARG A 206 -21.55 10.76 0.33
C ARG A 206 -22.47 11.74 -0.40
N MET A 207 -22.64 11.59 -1.71
CA MET A 207 -23.54 12.42 -2.51
C MET A 207 -25.02 12.07 -2.36
N LEU A 208 -25.35 10.81 -2.03
CA LEU A 208 -26.73 10.37 -1.77
C LEU A 208 -27.22 10.66 -0.35
N THR A 209 -26.34 10.54 0.65
CA THR A 209 -26.72 10.54 2.08
C THR A 209 -26.36 11.83 2.81
N GLY A 210 -25.46 12.64 2.24
CA GLY A 210 -24.88 13.80 2.93
C GLY A 210 -23.93 13.44 4.09
N GLN A 211 -23.57 12.16 4.25
CA GLN A 211 -22.69 11.64 5.31
C GLN A 211 -21.46 10.94 4.74
N GLU A 212 -20.35 10.93 5.49
CA GLU A 212 -19.18 10.11 5.10
C GLU A 212 -19.48 8.62 5.36
N PRO A 213 -18.92 7.67 4.57
CA PRO A 213 -19.28 6.25 4.69
C PRO A 213 -18.97 5.63 6.05
N PHE A 214 -17.92 6.11 6.72
CA PHE A 214 -17.54 5.70 8.07
C PHE A 214 -17.26 6.93 8.93
N ALA A 215 -17.74 6.93 10.17
CA ALA A 215 -17.70 8.11 11.03
C ALA A 215 -16.28 8.39 11.59
N THR A 216 -15.81 9.63 11.41
CA THR A 216 -14.53 10.12 11.94
C THR A 216 -14.49 10.30 13.46
N ALA A 217 -15.64 10.20 14.15
CA ALA A 217 -15.79 10.42 15.60
C ALA A 217 -14.98 9.44 16.48
N GLY A 218 -14.65 8.24 15.99
CA GLY A 218 -13.74 7.30 16.67
C GLY A 218 -12.25 7.63 16.52
N GLY A 219 -11.92 8.74 15.84
CA GLY A 219 -10.55 9.12 15.51
C GLY A 219 -9.96 8.34 14.33
N LEU A 220 -8.72 8.68 13.99
CA LEU A 220 -8.04 8.22 12.76
C LEU A 220 -7.96 6.69 12.65
N ALA A 221 -7.59 6.02 13.74
CA ALA A 221 -7.45 4.57 13.77
C ALA A 221 -8.78 3.83 13.59
N ALA A 222 -9.88 4.35 14.15
CA ALA A 222 -11.21 3.77 13.97
C ALA A 222 -11.72 3.94 12.53
N LEU A 223 -11.47 5.10 11.92
CA LEU A 223 -11.79 5.35 10.51
C LEU A 223 -11.04 4.35 9.60
N VAL A 224 -9.73 4.20 9.79
CA VAL A 224 -8.92 3.24 9.01
C VAL A 224 -9.40 1.80 9.24
N ALA A 225 -9.66 1.40 10.48
CA ALA A 225 -10.20 0.07 10.80
C ALA A 225 -11.58 -0.18 10.18
N ALA A 226 -12.44 0.85 10.07
CA ALA A 226 -13.74 0.73 9.42
C ALA A 226 -13.60 0.55 7.89
N HIS A 227 -12.73 1.35 7.24
CA HIS A 227 -12.42 1.15 5.83
C HIS A 227 -11.82 -0.23 5.54
N LEU A 228 -10.95 -0.76 6.41
CA LEU A 228 -10.39 -2.11 6.29
C LEU A 228 -11.40 -3.23 6.57
N HIS A 229 -12.23 -3.12 7.62
CA HIS A 229 -12.95 -4.28 8.19
C HIS A 229 -14.47 -4.13 8.36
N ALA A 230 -15.01 -2.93 8.58
CA ALA A 230 -16.45 -2.75 8.78
C ALA A 230 -17.22 -2.99 7.46
N PRO A 231 -18.41 -3.61 7.44
CA PRO A 231 -19.18 -3.80 6.21
C PRO A 231 -19.49 -2.44 5.55
N PRO A 232 -19.61 -2.37 4.20
CA PRO A 232 -20.09 -1.17 3.52
C PRO A 232 -21.41 -0.67 4.11
N PRO A 233 -21.57 0.66 4.31
CA PRO A 233 -22.81 1.21 4.82
C PRO A 233 -23.94 1.10 3.78
N ARG A 234 -25.16 0.94 4.26
CA ARG A 234 -26.38 0.93 3.44
C ARG A 234 -26.89 2.36 3.25
N VAL A 235 -27.40 2.66 2.07
CA VAL A 235 -27.97 3.98 1.74
C VAL A 235 -29.40 4.07 2.27
N THR A 236 -30.17 2.97 2.26
CA THR A 236 -31.54 2.96 2.81
C THR A 236 -31.59 3.34 4.28
N ASP A 237 -30.51 3.13 5.02
CA ASP A 237 -30.42 3.38 6.46
C ASP A 237 -30.35 4.90 6.78
N GLN A 238 -30.01 5.75 5.81
CA GLN A 238 -30.12 7.22 5.94
C GLN A 238 -31.13 7.85 4.96
N LEU A 239 -31.47 7.17 3.86
CA LEU A 239 -32.43 7.63 2.85
C LEU A 239 -33.43 6.51 2.51
N PRO A 240 -34.43 6.22 3.38
CA PRO A 240 -35.33 5.07 3.21
C PRO A 240 -36.19 5.07 1.94
N GLY A 241 -36.33 6.22 1.28
CA GLY A 241 -37.07 6.37 0.02
C GLY A 241 -36.25 6.09 -1.25
N ILE A 242 -35.00 5.63 -1.14
CA ILE A 242 -34.22 5.16 -2.29
C ILE A 242 -34.45 3.67 -2.54
N SER A 243 -34.30 3.22 -3.79
CA SER A 243 -34.37 1.80 -4.13
C SER A 243 -33.35 0.97 -3.33
N PRO A 244 -33.76 -0.13 -2.67
CA PRO A 244 -32.84 -1.04 -1.97
C PRO A 244 -31.73 -1.63 -2.85
N ARG A 245 -31.86 -1.60 -4.18
CA ARG A 245 -30.75 -1.99 -5.08
C ARG A 245 -29.50 -1.15 -4.89
N MET A 246 -29.64 0.12 -4.47
CA MET A 246 -28.50 1.01 -4.25
C MET A 246 -27.56 0.50 -3.15
N ASP A 247 -28.06 -0.22 -2.14
CA ASP A 247 -27.21 -0.86 -1.13
C ASP A 247 -26.28 -1.90 -1.78
N GLY A 248 -26.77 -2.65 -2.77
CA GLY A 248 -25.97 -3.62 -3.53
C GLY A 248 -24.89 -2.96 -4.39
N VAL A 249 -25.19 -1.79 -4.95
CA VAL A 249 -24.21 -0.97 -5.72
C VAL A 249 -23.09 -0.49 -4.80
N ILE A 250 -23.43 0.07 -3.62
CA ILE A 250 -22.44 0.51 -2.63
C ILE A 250 -21.66 -0.68 -2.05
N ALA A 251 -22.32 -1.80 -1.76
CA ALA A 251 -21.66 -3.00 -1.24
C ALA A 251 -20.64 -3.59 -2.22
N THR A 252 -20.97 -3.64 -3.51
CA THR A 252 -20.04 -4.07 -4.57
C THR A 252 -18.92 -3.05 -4.78
N ALA A 253 -19.22 -1.76 -4.87
CA ALA A 253 -18.21 -0.72 -5.07
C ALA A 253 -17.19 -0.67 -3.91
N MET A 254 -17.68 -0.71 -2.67
CA MET A 254 -16.87 -0.66 -1.45
C MET A 254 -16.45 -2.06 -0.92
N ALA A 255 -16.52 -3.11 -1.75
CA ALA A 255 -16.08 -4.45 -1.37
C ALA A 255 -14.60 -4.43 -0.95
N LYS A 256 -14.26 -5.13 0.14
CA LYS A 256 -12.92 -5.01 0.76
C LYS A 256 -11.83 -5.52 -0.17
N HIS A 257 -12.01 -6.71 -0.76
CA HIS A 257 -11.08 -7.24 -1.76
C HIS A 257 -11.34 -6.57 -3.12
N PRO A 258 -10.32 -5.98 -3.80
CA PRO A 258 -10.49 -5.33 -5.10
C PRO A 258 -11.13 -6.22 -6.17
N ALA A 259 -10.88 -7.53 -6.14
CA ALA A 259 -11.44 -8.51 -7.07
C ALA A 259 -12.97 -8.75 -6.92
N GLN A 260 -13.60 -8.24 -5.85
CA GLN A 260 -15.04 -8.30 -5.62
C GLN A 260 -15.79 -7.03 -6.06
N ARG A 261 -15.07 -6.02 -6.57
CA ARG A 261 -15.63 -4.76 -7.06
C ARG A 261 -16.00 -4.88 -8.55
N PHE A 262 -16.73 -3.87 -9.06
CA PHE A 262 -16.95 -3.69 -10.50
C PHE A 262 -15.63 -3.73 -11.30
N SER A 263 -15.66 -4.18 -12.56
CA SER A 263 -14.45 -4.25 -13.38
C SER A 263 -14.10 -2.94 -14.10
N SER A 264 -15.02 -1.96 -14.12
CA SER A 264 -14.77 -0.59 -14.60
C SER A 264 -15.65 0.43 -13.88
N ALA A 265 -15.35 1.73 -14.02
CA ALA A 265 -16.16 2.79 -13.44
C ALA A 265 -17.51 2.91 -14.16
N ARG A 266 -17.55 2.65 -15.48
CA ARG A 266 -18.82 2.63 -16.23
C ARG A 266 -19.80 1.54 -15.75
N GLN A 267 -19.33 0.39 -15.27
CA GLN A 267 -20.22 -0.61 -14.66
C GLN A 267 -20.83 -0.13 -13.35
N LEU A 268 -20.03 0.51 -12.49
CA LEU A 268 -20.50 1.11 -11.23
C LEU A 268 -21.57 2.19 -11.53
N ALA A 269 -21.29 3.08 -12.49
CA ALA A 269 -22.22 4.13 -12.89
C ALA A 269 -23.52 3.60 -13.51
N ALA A 270 -23.46 2.57 -14.36
CA ALA A 270 -24.64 1.93 -14.94
C ALA A 270 -25.52 1.32 -13.84
N ALA A 271 -24.92 0.53 -12.93
CA ALA A 271 -25.65 -0.07 -11.81
C ALA A 271 -26.27 0.98 -10.87
N ALA A 272 -25.58 2.11 -10.63
CA ALA A 272 -26.11 3.23 -9.85
C ALA A 272 -27.32 3.90 -10.54
N ALA A 273 -27.25 4.11 -11.86
CA ALA A 273 -28.36 4.68 -12.63
C ALA A 273 -29.57 3.72 -12.68
N GLU A 274 -29.34 2.43 -13.00
CA GLU A 274 -30.38 1.39 -12.99
C GLU A 274 -31.10 1.31 -11.64
N ALA A 275 -30.35 1.34 -10.54
CA ALA A 275 -30.91 1.30 -9.18
C ALA A 275 -31.88 2.46 -8.90
N LEU A 276 -31.64 3.66 -9.45
CA LEU A 276 -32.57 4.80 -9.31
C LEU A 276 -33.84 4.68 -10.17
N THR A 277 -33.80 3.87 -11.23
CA THR A 277 -34.91 3.72 -12.19
C THR A 277 -35.90 2.60 -11.87
N ASP A 278 -35.68 1.80 -10.82
CA ASP A 278 -36.53 0.64 -10.50
C ASP A 278 -37.99 1.06 -10.19
N PRO A 279 -38.98 0.66 -11.01
CA PRO A 279 -40.38 1.02 -10.79
C PRO A 279 -40.93 0.51 -9.44
N ALA A 280 -40.36 -0.55 -8.87
CA ALA A 280 -40.78 -1.06 -7.56
C ALA A 280 -40.60 -0.03 -6.42
N ALA A 281 -39.64 0.90 -6.55
CA ALA A 281 -39.42 1.98 -5.60
C ALA A 281 -40.36 3.19 -5.80
N SER A 282 -41.17 3.22 -6.87
CA SER A 282 -42.03 4.38 -7.19
C SER A 282 -43.30 4.48 -6.31
N THR A 283 -43.48 3.59 -5.34
CA THR A 283 -44.65 3.61 -4.44
C THR A 283 -44.36 4.42 -3.17
N THR A 284 -44.83 5.68 -3.17
CA THR A 284 -45.00 6.55 -1.99
C THR A 284 -43.77 6.92 -1.15
N ALA A 285 -42.99 7.89 -1.62
CA ALA A 285 -42.50 8.99 -0.77
C ALA A 285 -42.20 10.24 -1.63
N ALA A 286 -42.73 11.40 -1.26
CA ALA A 286 -42.29 12.67 -1.85
C ALA A 286 -40.91 13.03 -1.27
N TRP A 287 -39.93 13.35 -2.13
CA TRP A 287 -38.57 13.67 -1.71
C TRP A 287 -38.54 14.98 -0.90
N GLN A 288 -38.52 14.86 0.43
CA GLN A 288 -38.30 15.97 1.34
C GLN A 288 -36.81 16.03 1.73
N PRO A 289 -36.12 17.16 1.53
CA PRO A 289 -34.75 17.30 2.00
C PRO A 289 -34.72 17.26 3.53
N VAL A 290 -33.86 16.41 4.11
CA VAL A 290 -33.72 16.25 5.55
C VAL A 290 -33.14 17.54 6.16
N ARG A 291 -34.03 18.42 6.63
CA ARG A 291 -33.67 19.58 7.43
C ARG A 291 -33.18 19.08 8.79
N GLY A 292 -31.87 19.17 9.04
CA GLY A 292 -31.30 18.87 10.34
C GLY A 292 -31.93 19.74 11.44
N GLY A 293 -32.67 19.13 12.35
CA GLY A 293 -33.23 19.81 13.52
C GLY A 293 -32.14 20.28 14.48
N PRO A 294 -32.34 21.38 15.22
CA PRO A 294 -31.28 21.99 16.02
C PRO A 294 -30.95 21.18 17.28
N GLY A 295 -29.89 20.37 17.20
CA GLY A 295 -29.18 19.89 18.39
C GLY A 295 -28.52 21.08 19.11
N SER A 296 -28.77 21.23 20.41
CA SER A 296 -28.43 22.44 21.16
C SER A 296 -26.93 22.59 21.44
N HIS A 297 -26.26 23.44 20.65
CA HIS A 297 -24.98 24.06 21.03
C HIS A 297 -25.13 25.60 21.02
N PRO A 298 -24.50 26.32 21.97
CA PRO A 298 -24.50 27.78 21.96
C PRO A 298 -23.71 28.32 20.75
N PRO A 299 -24.09 29.47 20.19
CA PRO A 299 -23.46 29.99 18.97
C PRO A 299 -22.00 30.42 19.23
N PRO A 300 -21.05 30.09 18.34
CA PRO A 300 -19.71 30.64 18.40
C PRO A 300 -19.74 32.13 18.07
N THR A 301 -19.12 32.95 18.90
CA THR A 301 -18.97 34.40 18.67
C THR A 301 -18.15 34.67 17.42
N GLN A 302 -18.70 35.44 16.48
CA GLN A 302 -17.96 35.90 15.31
C GLN A 302 -16.89 36.92 15.71
N PRO A 303 -15.62 36.77 15.27
CA PRO A 303 -14.67 37.87 15.31
C PRO A 303 -14.96 38.84 14.16
N SER A 304 -15.43 40.04 14.49
CA SER A 304 -15.66 41.13 13.53
C SER A 304 -14.37 41.52 12.79
N GLY A 305 -14.48 41.90 11.52
CA GLY A 305 -13.35 42.37 10.72
C GLY A 305 -12.75 43.69 11.22
N PRO A 306 -11.47 43.99 10.88
CA PRO A 306 -10.80 45.20 11.35
C PRO A 306 -11.31 46.46 10.62
N HIS A 307 -12.07 47.29 11.34
CA HIS A 307 -12.45 48.63 10.90
C HIS A 307 -11.34 49.64 11.22
N TRP A 308 -10.94 50.44 10.23
CA TRP A 308 -9.91 51.48 10.35
C TRP A 308 -10.56 52.87 10.49
N ALA A 309 -10.36 53.59 11.60
CA ALA A 309 -10.54 55.05 11.69
C ALA A 309 -10.05 55.68 13.01
N ARG A 310 -8.84 56.26 12.98
CA ARG A 310 -8.53 57.66 13.36
C ARG A 310 -9.02 58.25 14.71
N ALA A 311 -8.10 58.21 15.69
CA ALA A 311 -7.66 59.29 16.59
C ALA A 311 -8.61 59.94 17.64
N GLY A 312 -8.12 60.00 18.89
CA GLY A 312 -8.64 60.82 20.00
C GLY A 312 -7.66 60.87 21.19
N ALA A 313 -7.54 62.03 21.85
CA ALA A 313 -6.67 62.33 22.99
C ALA A 313 -7.43 62.21 24.34
N ALA A 314 -6.85 62.07 25.54
CA ALA A 314 -5.50 61.61 25.94
C ALA A 314 -5.50 61.03 27.40
N PRO A 315 -4.64 61.40 28.39
CA PRO A 315 -4.11 60.43 29.37
C PRO A 315 -4.89 60.32 30.69
N THR A 316 -4.60 59.28 31.50
CA THR A 316 -4.59 59.31 32.99
C THR A 316 -3.93 58.06 33.62
N THR A 317 -3.00 58.30 34.56
CA THR A 317 -2.39 57.46 35.63
C THR A 317 -2.14 55.94 35.46
N MET A 318 -0.89 55.53 35.73
CA MET A 318 -0.57 54.20 36.31
C MET A 318 -1.06 54.10 37.77
N HIS A 319 -1.38 52.88 38.25
CA HIS A 319 -0.86 52.32 39.53
C HIS A 319 -1.19 50.78 39.63
N PRO A 320 -0.64 50.02 40.60
CA PRO A 320 -0.22 48.63 40.36
C PRO A 320 -1.22 47.51 40.69
N ALA A 321 -0.85 46.29 40.31
CA ALA A 321 -1.62 45.06 40.50
C ALA A 321 -1.68 44.57 41.98
N PRO A 322 -2.79 43.92 42.40
CA PRO A 322 -2.89 43.25 43.69
C PRO A 322 -2.18 41.89 43.69
N THR A 323 -1.61 41.53 44.85
CA THR A 323 -0.92 40.25 45.10
C THR A 323 -1.88 39.08 45.19
N ALA A 324 -1.49 37.93 44.63
CA ALA A 324 -2.21 36.67 44.81
C ALA A 324 -1.89 36.06 46.18
N TYR A 325 -2.92 35.81 46.99
CA TYR A 325 -2.79 35.07 48.26
C TYR A 325 -2.82 33.56 48.02
N TYR A 326 -1.80 32.86 48.52
CA TYR A 326 -1.79 31.41 48.61
C TYR A 326 -2.82 30.93 49.66
N LEU A 327 -3.57 29.87 49.34
CA LEU A 327 -4.37 29.10 50.28
C LEU A 327 -3.99 27.62 50.14
N PRO A 328 -3.68 26.88 51.24
CA PRO A 328 -3.15 25.53 51.15
C PRO A 328 -4.21 24.47 50.76
N PRO A 329 -3.80 23.34 50.18
CA PRO A 329 -4.71 22.28 49.74
C PRO A 329 -5.30 21.47 50.92
N GLY A 330 -6.57 21.08 50.78
CA GLY A 330 -7.25 20.18 51.72
C GLY A 330 -6.82 18.70 51.59
N PRO A 331 -7.14 17.86 52.59
CA PRO A 331 -6.70 16.46 52.64
C PRO A 331 -7.33 15.58 51.55
N GLY A 332 -6.53 14.66 51.01
CA GLY A 332 -6.90 13.83 49.85
C GLY A 332 -7.87 12.68 50.15
N PHE A 333 -8.71 12.36 49.15
CA PHE A 333 -9.67 11.26 49.19
C PHE A 333 -9.01 9.93 48.73
N VAL A 334 -9.16 8.86 49.51
CA VAL A 334 -8.55 7.55 49.24
C VAL A 334 -9.65 6.50 48.98
N PRO A 335 -9.70 5.86 47.78
CA PRO A 335 -10.68 4.81 47.50
C PRO A 335 -10.34 3.49 48.24
N PRO A 336 -11.34 2.69 48.64
CA PRO A 336 -11.14 1.51 49.49
C PRO A 336 -10.48 0.33 48.75
N ARG A 337 -9.75 -0.50 49.50
CA ARG A 337 -9.16 -1.77 49.02
C ARG A 337 -10.22 -2.85 48.85
N GLY A 338 -10.18 -3.55 47.71
CA GLY A 338 -10.93 -4.80 47.52
C GLY A 338 -10.35 -6.00 48.31
N PRO A 339 -11.15 -7.06 48.54
CA PRO A 339 -10.74 -8.23 49.32
C PRO A 339 -9.73 -9.14 48.58
N PRO A 340 -8.93 -9.95 49.31
CA PRO A 340 -7.86 -10.77 48.73
C PRO A 340 -8.38 -12.01 47.97
N ALA A 341 -7.84 -12.24 46.77
CA ALA A 341 -8.19 -13.39 45.94
C ALA A 341 -7.63 -14.72 46.50
N THR A 342 -8.47 -15.74 46.59
CA THR A 342 -8.10 -17.08 47.09
C THR A 342 -7.37 -17.91 46.02
N ARG A 343 -6.38 -18.72 46.44
CA ARG A 343 -5.60 -19.60 45.55
C ARG A 343 -6.04 -21.06 45.66
N PRO A 344 -6.40 -21.74 44.56
CA PRO A 344 -6.47 -23.21 44.52
C PRO A 344 -5.55 -23.88 43.48
N ARG A 345 -4.81 -24.89 43.94
CA ARG A 345 -4.64 -26.22 43.30
C ARG A 345 -4.02 -26.40 41.89
N ARG A 346 -3.23 -25.47 41.31
CA ARG A 346 -2.44 -25.81 40.08
C ARG A 346 -1.39 -26.94 40.26
N ARG A 347 -0.89 -27.20 41.48
CA ARG A 347 0.19 -28.19 41.74
C ARG A 347 -0.17 -29.68 41.48
N ARG A 348 -1.45 -30.06 41.39
CA ARG A 348 -1.84 -31.46 41.13
C ARG A 348 -1.86 -31.83 39.64
N ILE A 349 -2.06 -30.86 38.75
CA ILE A 349 -2.12 -31.10 37.29
C ILE A 349 -0.71 -31.33 36.71
N ALA A 350 0.28 -30.56 37.17
CA ALA A 350 1.67 -30.68 36.72
C ALA A 350 2.27 -32.09 36.93
N ALA A 351 1.90 -32.77 38.03
CA ALA A 351 2.37 -34.13 38.33
C ALA A 351 1.83 -35.18 37.34
N LEU A 352 0.58 -35.04 36.87
CA LEU A 352 -0.03 -35.95 35.91
C LEU A 352 0.57 -35.78 34.51
N VAL A 353 0.86 -34.54 34.09
CA VAL A 353 1.51 -34.25 32.80
C VAL A 353 2.94 -34.82 32.77
N ALA A 354 3.69 -34.72 33.88
CA ALA A 354 5.03 -35.30 33.96
C ALA A 354 5.04 -36.82 33.79
N ALA A 355 4.08 -37.53 34.40
CA ALA A 355 3.98 -38.99 34.28
C ALA A 355 3.67 -39.45 32.84
N ALA A 356 2.81 -38.73 32.11
CA ALA A 356 2.45 -39.05 30.72
C ALA A 356 3.61 -38.85 29.73
N LEU A 357 4.52 -37.90 29.99
CA LEU A 357 5.69 -37.66 29.14
C LEU A 357 6.75 -38.77 29.27
N VAL A 358 6.90 -39.35 30.46
CA VAL A 358 7.87 -40.45 30.68
C VAL A 358 7.43 -41.74 30.00
N THR A 359 6.13 -42.06 29.99
CA THR A 359 5.61 -43.26 29.30
C THR A 359 5.59 -43.12 27.77
N ALA A 360 5.44 -41.91 27.23
CA ALA A 360 5.62 -41.66 25.80
C ALA A 360 7.07 -41.87 25.35
N ALA A 361 8.05 -41.44 26.15
CA ALA A 361 9.47 -41.52 25.81
C ALA A 361 9.99 -42.97 25.69
N THR A 362 9.48 -43.90 26.50
CA THR A 362 9.89 -45.32 26.46
C THR A 362 9.24 -46.11 25.33
N ALA A 363 8.05 -45.72 24.86
CA ALA A 363 7.40 -46.34 23.72
C ALA A 363 8.16 -46.06 22.40
N VAL A 364 8.68 -44.84 22.22
CA VAL A 364 9.38 -44.44 20.99
C VAL A 364 10.74 -45.13 20.83
N THR A 365 11.49 -45.36 21.92
CA THR A 365 12.78 -46.07 21.88
C THR A 365 12.65 -47.57 21.62
N ALA A 366 11.51 -48.20 21.93
CA ALA A 366 11.29 -49.62 21.62
C ALA A 366 11.12 -49.88 20.10
N VAL A 367 10.51 -48.93 19.37
CA VAL A 367 10.19 -49.08 17.94
C VAL A 367 11.41 -48.86 17.03
N THR A 368 12.34 -48.00 17.41
CA THR A 368 13.51 -47.66 16.58
C THR A 368 14.62 -48.71 16.58
N VAL A 369 14.63 -49.64 17.54
CA VAL A 369 15.66 -50.69 17.67
C VAL A 369 15.34 -51.93 16.82
N THR A 370 14.06 -52.29 16.65
CA THR A 370 13.65 -53.52 15.95
C THR A 370 13.55 -53.38 14.42
N ALA A 371 13.46 -52.15 13.90
CA ALA A 371 13.25 -51.90 12.47
C ALA A 371 14.53 -51.95 11.59
N ARG A 372 15.71 -52.23 12.16
CA ARG A 372 17.00 -51.96 11.50
C ARG A 372 17.78 -53.20 11.02
N SER A 373 17.11 -54.33 10.81
CA SER A 373 17.75 -55.64 10.54
C SER A 373 17.11 -56.48 9.43
N HIS A 374 17.01 -55.96 8.20
CA HIS A 374 16.67 -56.74 6.98
C HIS A 374 17.39 -56.20 5.72
N SER A 375 17.94 -57.13 4.91
CA SER A 375 18.64 -56.96 3.61
C SER A 375 18.63 -58.32 2.85
N PRO A 376 19.01 -58.45 1.55
CA PRO A 376 19.35 -57.46 0.51
C PRO A 376 18.19 -57.34 -0.53
N PRO A 377 18.13 -57.81 -1.81
CA PRO A 377 19.08 -58.53 -2.71
C PRO A 377 19.72 -57.60 -3.79
N ALA A 378 19.98 -58.08 -5.03
CA ALA A 378 20.62 -57.33 -6.13
C ALA A 378 20.30 -57.89 -7.56
N ALA A 379 20.95 -57.34 -8.61
CA ALA A 379 20.83 -57.58 -10.08
C ALA A 379 19.65 -56.83 -10.77
N SER A 380 19.68 -56.40 -12.04
CA SER A 380 20.50 -56.77 -13.24
C SER A 380 20.86 -55.54 -14.15
N PRO A 381 21.74 -55.67 -15.17
CA PRO A 381 22.31 -54.54 -15.94
C PRO A 381 21.48 -54.06 -17.17
N PRO A 382 21.81 -52.87 -17.74
CA PRO A 382 21.11 -52.28 -18.90
C PRO A 382 21.53 -52.87 -20.27
N VAL A 383 20.68 -52.64 -21.28
CA VAL A 383 20.84 -53.14 -22.67
C VAL A 383 21.51 -52.10 -23.58
N SER A 384 22.40 -52.56 -24.47
CA SER A 384 23.08 -51.75 -25.49
C SER A 384 22.24 -51.55 -26.75
N ILE A 385 22.29 -50.35 -27.36
CA ILE A 385 21.89 -50.10 -28.76
C ILE A 385 22.96 -49.21 -29.41
N SER A 386 23.39 -49.54 -30.63
CA SER A 386 24.42 -48.82 -31.39
C SER A 386 23.85 -47.72 -32.30
N PRO A 387 24.67 -46.75 -32.74
CA PRO A 387 24.20 -45.56 -33.46
C PRO A 387 23.96 -45.79 -34.96
N ALA A 388 23.17 -44.90 -35.57
CA ALA A 388 23.05 -44.74 -37.02
C ALA A 388 23.60 -43.36 -37.44
N SER A 389 24.37 -43.33 -38.53
CA SER A 389 25.13 -42.16 -38.97
C SER A 389 24.32 -41.17 -39.81
N SER A 390 24.70 -39.88 -39.75
CA SER A 390 24.45 -38.88 -40.80
C SER A 390 25.55 -37.81 -40.77
N SER A 391 25.82 -37.18 -41.92
CA SER A 391 27.12 -36.56 -42.23
C SER A 391 27.22 -35.05 -42.00
N LEU A 392 28.42 -34.61 -41.60
CA LEU A 392 28.89 -33.23 -41.69
C LEU A 392 29.48 -32.92 -43.08
N PRO A 393 29.46 -31.64 -43.47
CA PRO A 393 30.66 -30.96 -44.00
C PRO A 393 30.92 -29.64 -43.23
N PRO A 394 32.01 -28.90 -43.47
CA PRO A 394 33.25 -29.08 -42.73
C PRO A 394 33.60 -27.90 -41.81
N SER A 395 34.54 -28.14 -40.89
CA SER A 395 35.02 -27.16 -39.91
C SER A 395 35.65 -25.92 -40.54
N SER A 396 35.35 -24.75 -39.98
CA SER A 396 36.24 -23.59 -40.01
C SER A 396 36.83 -23.40 -38.62
N SER A 397 38.16 -23.47 -38.50
CA SER A 397 38.87 -23.39 -37.23
C SER A 397 38.81 -21.98 -36.63
N ALA A 398 38.24 -21.85 -35.44
CA ALA A 398 38.32 -20.64 -34.63
C ALA A 398 38.84 -20.99 -33.23
N THR A 399 39.89 -20.30 -32.81
CA THR A 399 40.59 -20.47 -31.53
C THR A 399 39.64 -20.49 -30.33
N SER A 400 39.74 -21.52 -29.48
CA SER A 400 39.01 -21.59 -28.20
C SER A 400 39.56 -20.60 -27.19
N THR A 401 39.23 -19.31 -27.36
CA THR A 401 39.18 -18.37 -26.24
C THR A 401 38.02 -18.78 -25.34
N ALA A 402 38.19 -18.75 -24.03
CA ALA A 402 37.15 -19.12 -23.07
C ALA A 402 36.05 -18.05 -22.99
N THR A 403 35.13 -18.06 -23.97
CA THR A 403 33.96 -17.18 -23.99
C THR A 403 32.96 -17.66 -22.94
N GLY A 404 32.90 -16.95 -21.82
CA GLY A 404 31.85 -17.17 -20.81
C GLY A 404 30.45 -17.03 -21.42
N ALA A 405 29.48 -17.79 -20.90
CA ALA A 405 28.14 -17.81 -21.45
C ALA A 405 27.53 -16.41 -21.49
N ALA A 406 26.89 -16.07 -22.62
CA ALA A 406 26.31 -14.75 -22.82
C ALA A 406 25.25 -14.44 -21.73
N PRO A 407 25.19 -13.20 -21.21
CA PRO A 407 24.17 -12.80 -20.25
C PRO A 407 22.77 -13.04 -20.82
N LEU A 408 21.92 -13.72 -20.04
CA LEU A 408 20.54 -13.97 -20.44
C LEU A 408 19.68 -12.71 -20.27
N PRO A 409 18.72 -12.44 -21.17
CA PRO A 409 17.90 -11.24 -21.12
C PRO A 409 16.98 -11.24 -19.89
N ALA A 410 16.68 -10.05 -19.36
CA ALA A 410 15.79 -9.89 -18.19
C ALA A 410 14.38 -10.51 -18.39
N SER A 411 13.93 -10.68 -19.64
CA SER A 411 12.69 -11.40 -19.97
C SER A 411 12.71 -12.91 -19.65
N ALA A 412 13.87 -13.49 -19.34
CA ALA A 412 13.98 -14.86 -18.85
C ALA A 412 13.55 -15.00 -17.38
N VAL A 413 13.71 -13.95 -16.57
CA VAL A 413 13.58 -13.99 -15.10
C VAL A 413 12.22 -14.52 -14.64
N SER A 414 11.14 -14.14 -15.33
CA SER A 414 9.76 -14.57 -15.03
C SER A 414 9.51 -16.07 -15.17
N ARG A 415 10.43 -16.84 -15.78
CA ARG A 415 10.33 -18.29 -16.01
C ARG A 415 11.32 -19.13 -15.20
N LEU A 416 12.18 -18.49 -14.39
CA LEU A 416 13.23 -19.17 -13.63
C LEU A 416 12.78 -19.64 -12.23
N LEU A 417 11.72 -19.05 -11.68
CA LEU A 417 11.13 -19.51 -10.42
C LEU A 417 10.48 -20.90 -10.55
N LEU A 418 10.24 -21.54 -9.40
CA LEU A 418 9.48 -22.77 -9.30
C LEU A 418 7.97 -22.48 -9.27
N SER A 419 7.17 -23.32 -9.93
CA SER A 419 5.72 -23.31 -9.82
C SER A 419 5.25 -23.71 -8.42
N THR A 420 3.98 -23.43 -8.10
CA THR A 420 3.31 -23.89 -6.88
C THR A 420 3.38 -25.41 -6.70
N GLN A 421 3.36 -26.18 -7.79
CA GLN A 421 3.45 -27.64 -7.77
C GLN A 421 4.88 -28.14 -7.49
N GLU A 422 5.90 -27.55 -8.13
CA GLU A 422 7.31 -27.81 -7.82
C GLU A 422 7.62 -27.48 -6.35
N MET A 423 7.16 -26.31 -5.87
CA MET A 423 7.31 -25.89 -4.48
C MET A 423 6.60 -26.82 -3.49
N ALA A 424 5.38 -27.25 -3.78
CA ALA A 424 4.66 -28.21 -2.95
C ALA A 424 5.41 -29.56 -2.85
N GLY A 425 6.02 -30.01 -3.95
CA GLY A 425 6.89 -31.19 -4.00
C GLY A 425 8.12 -31.08 -3.09
N VAL A 426 8.86 -29.97 -3.16
CA VAL A 426 10.05 -29.73 -2.29
C VAL A 426 9.67 -29.65 -0.81
N PHE A 427 8.48 -29.16 -0.49
CA PHE A 427 7.99 -29.05 0.88
C PHE A 427 7.29 -30.31 1.41
N GLY A 428 6.97 -31.29 0.54
CA GLY A 428 6.21 -32.48 0.92
C GLY A 428 4.75 -32.20 1.32
N VAL A 429 4.18 -31.08 0.88
CA VAL A 429 2.83 -30.62 1.24
C VAL A 429 1.83 -30.82 0.08
N PRO A 430 0.52 -30.95 0.35
CA PRO A 430 -0.48 -31.14 -0.71
C PRO A 430 -0.58 -29.97 -1.69
N SER A 431 -0.29 -28.73 -1.25
CA SER A 431 -0.30 -27.54 -2.09
C SER A 431 0.49 -26.40 -1.47
N MET A 432 1.05 -25.53 -2.32
CA MET A 432 1.56 -24.21 -1.97
C MET A 432 0.78 -23.17 -2.80
N VAL A 433 0.50 -22.01 -2.22
CA VAL A 433 -0.23 -20.91 -2.87
C VAL A 433 0.65 -19.67 -2.90
N VAL A 434 0.70 -18.97 -4.03
CA VAL A 434 1.38 -17.67 -4.13
C VAL A 434 0.57 -16.63 -3.36
N GLN A 435 1.11 -16.13 -2.26
CA GLN A 435 0.51 -15.08 -1.44
C GLN A 435 0.82 -13.70 -2.02
N SER A 436 2.02 -13.50 -2.56
CA SER A 436 2.38 -12.30 -3.31
C SER A 436 3.43 -12.61 -4.38
N ALA A 437 3.45 -11.80 -5.44
CA ALA A 437 4.46 -11.84 -6.48
C ALA A 437 4.85 -10.41 -6.87
N SER A 438 6.12 -10.19 -7.14
CA SER A 438 6.67 -8.91 -7.58
C SER A 438 7.52 -9.13 -8.83
N SER A 439 7.33 -8.29 -9.85
CA SER A 439 8.05 -8.33 -11.13
C SER A 439 8.72 -6.98 -11.34
N ASN A 440 10.04 -6.97 -11.51
CA ASN A 440 10.90 -5.78 -11.50
C ASN A 440 10.75 -4.93 -10.22
N GLY A 441 10.46 -5.60 -9.09
CA GLY A 441 10.45 -5.03 -7.75
C GLY A 441 11.16 -5.94 -6.73
N PHE A 442 11.21 -5.48 -5.49
CA PHE A 442 11.88 -6.15 -4.37
C PHE A 442 10.88 -6.49 -3.26
N THR A 443 11.34 -7.04 -2.14
CA THR A 443 10.53 -7.16 -0.92
C THR A 443 10.71 -5.92 -0.04
N ASP A 444 9.59 -5.45 0.52
CA ASP A 444 9.49 -4.20 1.29
C ASP A 444 8.82 -4.40 2.65
N ASP A 445 7.92 -5.39 2.76
CA ASP A 445 7.16 -5.74 3.99
C ASP A 445 7.97 -6.63 4.96
N THR A 446 9.29 -6.54 4.95
CA THR A 446 10.14 -7.45 5.72
C THR A 446 10.13 -7.05 7.20
N PRO A 447 9.80 -7.96 8.14
CA PRO A 447 9.76 -7.64 9.56
C PRO A 447 11.09 -7.05 10.04
N SER A 448 11.05 -5.86 10.63
CA SER A 448 12.25 -5.06 10.79
C SER A 448 13.25 -5.69 11.77
N VAL A 449 14.48 -5.88 11.28
CA VAL A 449 15.63 -6.35 12.05
C VAL A 449 16.19 -5.18 12.86
N SER A 450 16.48 -5.40 14.14
CA SER A 450 17.00 -4.36 15.04
C SER A 450 18.35 -3.76 14.60
N ASP A 451 19.13 -4.52 13.83
CA ASP A 451 20.33 -4.08 13.15
C ASP A 451 20.09 -4.06 11.64
N LYS A 452 20.13 -2.86 11.03
CA LYS A 452 19.88 -2.66 9.60
C LYS A 452 20.99 -3.23 8.72
N ASP A 453 22.20 -3.33 9.25
CA ASP A 453 23.33 -3.94 8.54
C ASP A 453 23.13 -5.46 8.38
N CYS A 454 22.16 -6.05 9.10
CA CYS A 454 21.77 -7.45 8.99
C CYS A 454 20.41 -7.68 8.30
N THR A 455 19.87 -6.73 7.55
CA THR A 455 18.65 -6.94 6.76
C THR A 455 18.84 -8.01 5.66
N GLY A 456 19.92 -7.96 4.86
CA GLY A 456 20.20 -8.92 3.78
C GLY A 456 20.17 -10.41 4.21
N PRO A 457 20.92 -10.82 5.27
CA PRO A 457 20.85 -12.19 5.78
C PRO A 457 19.50 -12.56 6.41
N TYR A 458 18.61 -11.63 6.72
CA TYR A 458 17.23 -11.94 7.14
C TYR A 458 16.26 -12.03 5.95
N ALA A 459 16.33 -11.07 5.03
CA ALA A 459 15.26 -10.76 4.09
C ALA A 459 15.63 -11.09 2.62
N PRO A 460 14.95 -12.05 1.97
CA PRO A 460 15.18 -12.40 0.57
C PRO A 460 14.71 -11.28 -0.38
N ALA A 461 15.58 -10.91 -1.32
CA ALA A 461 15.33 -9.88 -2.33
C ALA A 461 14.84 -8.53 -1.76
N ASP A 462 15.33 -8.14 -0.58
CA ASP A 462 14.95 -6.91 0.13
C ASP A 462 15.41 -5.62 -0.59
N ARG A 463 14.56 -4.59 -0.65
CA ARG A 463 14.89 -3.32 -1.32
C ARG A 463 16.09 -2.62 -0.68
N GLY A 464 16.29 -2.75 0.63
CA GLY A 464 17.47 -2.23 1.34
C GLY A 464 18.77 -2.98 0.99
N ALA A 465 18.69 -4.25 0.59
CA ALA A 465 19.83 -5.06 0.18
C ALA A 465 20.15 -4.91 -1.32
N TYR A 466 19.13 -4.81 -2.19
CA TYR A 466 19.29 -4.89 -3.63
C TYR A 466 18.88 -3.63 -4.43
N GLY A 467 18.08 -2.71 -3.87
CA GLY A 467 17.52 -1.57 -4.61
C GLY A 467 18.54 -0.65 -5.28
N ASN A 468 19.77 -0.60 -4.75
CA ASN A 468 20.87 0.21 -5.28
C ASN A 468 21.90 -0.59 -6.11
N THR A 469 21.64 -1.86 -6.43
CA THR A 469 22.62 -2.77 -7.08
C THR A 469 22.64 -2.71 -8.61
N ALA A 470 21.85 -1.82 -9.23
CA ALA A 470 21.71 -1.69 -10.68
C ALA A 470 21.26 -2.98 -11.40
N SER A 471 20.32 -3.72 -10.78
CA SER A 471 19.61 -4.84 -11.40
C SER A 471 18.79 -4.40 -12.62
N ILE A 472 18.81 -5.19 -13.70
CA ILE A 472 18.04 -4.95 -14.92
C ILE A 472 16.66 -5.62 -14.94
N GLY A 473 16.31 -6.35 -13.89
CA GLY A 473 15.01 -6.95 -13.68
C GLY A 473 15.00 -7.92 -12.50
N SER A 474 13.82 -8.28 -12.02
CA SER A 474 13.65 -9.21 -10.91
C SER A 474 12.32 -9.96 -11.00
N GLN A 475 12.25 -11.13 -10.39
CA GLN A 475 10.99 -11.77 -10.03
C GLN A 475 11.12 -12.31 -8.61
N VAL A 476 10.15 -11.95 -7.77
CA VAL A 476 10.00 -12.47 -6.40
C VAL A 476 8.63 -13.12 -6.28
N GLN A 477 8.54 -14.20 -5.51
CA GLN A 477 7.27 -14.77 -5.05
C GLN A 477 7.38 -15.19 -3.58
N ILE A 478 6.35 -14.87 -2.80
CA ILE A 478 6.11 -15.42 -1.46
C ILE A 478 5.00 -16.47 -1.57
N LEU A 479 5.25 -17.67 -1.08
CA LEU A 479 4.35 -18.82 -1.12
C LEU A 479 4.10 -19.38 0.28
N THR A 480 2.87 -19.77 0.56
CA THR A 480 2.46 -20.38 1.83
C THR A 480 1.69 -21.69 1.61
N SER A 481 1.83 -22.62 2.54
CA SER A 481 1.02 -23.84 2.61
C SER A 481 -0.32 -23.54 3.29
N PRO A 482 -1.48 -23.86 2.67
CA PRO A 482 -2.78 -23.78 3.35
C PRO A 482 -2.96 -24.83 4.46
N THR A 483 -2.04 -25.79 4.57
CA THR A 483 -2.18 -27.02 5.38
C THR A 483 -1.11 -27.20 6.46
N SER A 484 -0.08 -26.34 6.48
CA SER A 484 1.06 -26.42 7.40
C SER A 484 1.66 -25.02 7.61
N PRO A 485 2.45 -24.77 8.67
CA PRO A 485 3.05 -23.46 8.92
C PRO A 485 4.25 -23.15 8.00
N ASP A 486 4.39 -23.86 6.89
CA ASP A 486 5.51 -23.72 5.96
C ASP A 486 5.29 -22.55 4.99
N MET A 487 6.34 -21.73 4.84
CA MET A 487 6.37 -20.58 3.95
C MET A 487 7.71 -20.55 3.20
N ALA A 488 7.68 -20.09 1.96
CA ALA A 488 8.87 -19.88 1.15
C ALA A 488 8.83 -18.53 0.46
N THR A 489 9.97 -17.86 0.36
CA THR A 489 10.19 -16.78 -0.60
C THR A 489 11.27 -17.23 -1.56
N GLN A 490 11.01 -17.11 -2.86
CA GLN A 490 11.97 -17.37 -3.92
C GLN A 490 12.12 -16.13 -4.80
N ALA A 491 13.35 -15.79 -5.14
CA ALA A 491 13.67 -14.65 -5.99
C ALA A 491 14.80 -14.95 -6.98
N VAL A 492 14.69 -14.33 -8.16
CA VAL A 492 15.76 -14.24 -9.14
C VAL A 492 15.91 -12.76 -9.55
N ILE A 493 17.14 -12.25 -9.51
CA ILE A 493 17.47 -10.85 -9.79
C ILE A 493 18.53 -10.83 -10.91
N ALA A 494 18.26 -10.11 -12.00
CA ALA A 494 19.12 -10.06 -13.18
C ALA A 494 20.03 -8.84 -13.19
N TYR A 495 21.23 -9.02 -13.73
CA TYR A 495 22.25 -7.99 -13.90
C TYR A 495 22.76 -7.94 -15.34
N VAL A 496 23.48 -6.87 -15.69
CA VAL A 496 24.05 -6.65 -17.04
C VAL A 496 25.11 -7.69 -17.44
N SER A 497 25.77 -8.34 -16.47
CA SER A 497 26.79 -9.36 -16.69
C SER A 497 26.90 -10.32 -15.51
N ALA A 498 27.60 -11.45 -15.71
CA ALA A 498 27.95 -12.37 -14.64
C ALA A 498 28.84 -11.70 -13.57
N ASP A 499 29.78 -10.83 -13.96
CA ASP A 499 30.63 -10.09 -13.01
C ASP A 499 29.83 -9.13 -12.12
N ALA A 500 28.80 -8.48 -12.67
CA ALA A 500 27.92 -7.60 -11.92
C ALA A 500 27.10 -8.39 -10.87
N ALA A 501 26.54 -9.55 -11.27
CA ALA A 501 25.89 -10.46 -10.32
C ALA A 501 26.89 -10.98 -9.27
N ARG A 502 28.12 -11.33 -9.68
CA ARG A 502 29.14 -11.84 -8.76
C ARG A 502 29.55 -10.79 -7.72
N LYS A 503 29.74 -9.53 -8.13
CA LYS A 503 30.02 -8.44 -7.19
C LYS A 503 28.93 -8.35 -6.10
N VAL A 504 27.65 -8.44 -6.47
CA VAL A 504 26.53 -8.40 -5.51
C VAL A 504 26.57 -9.62 -4.57
N PHE A 505 26.88 -10.81 -5.08
CA PHE A 505 27.08 -12.00 -4.24
C PHE A 505 28.22 -11.83 -3.23
N ASP A 506 29.38 -11.34 -3.67
CA ASP A 506 30.53 -11.14 -2.78
C ASP A 506 30.32 -9.97 -1.80
N ASP A 507 29.51 -8.97 -2.15
CA ASP A 507 29.04 -7.93 -1.23
C ASP A 507 28.09 -8.49 -0.16
N GLN A 508 27.08 -9.28 -0.56
CA GLN A 508 26.20 -10.01 0.34
C GLN A 508 26.98 -10.99 1.24
N ARG A 509 27.98 -11.69 0.71
CA ARG A 509 28.84 -12.61 1.49
C ARG A 509 29.54 -11.92 2.65
N ARG A 510 30.00 -10.67 2.47
CA ARG A 510 30.62 -9.88 3.55
C ARG A 510 29.57 -9.44 4.58
N GLN A 511 28.39 -9.02 4.15
CA GLN A 511 27.27 -8.67 5.03
C GLN A 511 26.79 -9.87 5.88
N TRP A 512 26.59 -11.04 5.27
CA TRP A 512 26.17 -12.25 5.98
C TRP A 512 27.25 -12.71 6.98
N SER A 513 28.52 -12.60 6.60
CA SER A 513 29.66 -12.91 7.50
C SER A 513 29.68 -12.03 8.75
N SER A 514 29.35 -10.73 8.65
CA SER A 514 29.28 -9.81 9.81
C SER A 514 28.02 -9.98 10.68
N CYS A 515 27.09 -10.84 10.27
CA CYS A 515 25.83 -11.11 10.98
C CYS A 515 25.78 -12.51 11.61
N ALA A 516 26.58 -13.47 11.11
CA ALA A 516 26.65 -14.83 11.63
C ALA A 516 26.90 -14.87 13.16
N GLY A 517 26.18 -15.75 13.87
CA GLY A 517 26.25 -15.88 15.33
C GLY A 517 25.60 -14.76 16.15
N ARG A 518 25.19 -13.63 15.55
CA ARG A 518 24.65 -12.47 16.28
C ARG A 518 23.15 -12.65 16.56
N SER A 519 22.72 -12.21 17.74
CA SER A 519 21.29 -12.12 18.08
C SER A 519 20.69 -10.79 17.64
N PHE A 520 19.48 -10.84 17.08
CA PHE A 520 18.70 -9.68 16.66
C PHE A 520 17.28 -9.73 17.24
N THR A 521 16.64 -8.57 17.34
CA THR A 521 15.19 -8.49 17.57
C THR A 521 14.49 -8.30 16.23
N LEU A 522 13.44 -9.07 16.00
CA LEU A 522 12.60 -9.02 14.82
C LEU A 522 11.24 -8.41 15.19
N THR A 523 10.87 -7.34 14.51
CA THR A 523 9.62 -6.60 14.78
C THR A 523 8.67 -6.73 13.59
N VAL A 524 7.74 -7.68 13.70
CA VAL A 524 6.60 -7.84 12.77
C VAL A 524 5.51 -6.84 13.15
N PRO A 525 4.87 -6.13 12.21
CA PRO A 525 3.71 -5.28 12.52
C PRO A 525 2.60 -6.08 13.23
N ASN A 526 2.07 -5.52 14.32
CA ASN A 526 1.04 -6.11 15.18
C ASN A 526 1.41 -7.39 15.96
N GLU A 527 2.68 -7.84 15.93
CA GLU A 527 3.15 -8.89 16.85
C GLU A 527 4.07 -8.33 17.95
N THR A 528 4.24 -9.11 19.03
CA THR A 528 5.27 -8.83 20.04
C THR A 528 6.67 -9.04 19.44
N PRO A 529 7.60 -8.05 19.53
CA PRO A 529 8.95 -8.20 19.02
C PRO A 529 9.63 -9.47 19.55
N SER A 530 10.15 -10.29 18.63
CA SER A 530 10.69 -11.61 18.94
C SER A 530 12.21 -11.62 18.81
N ARG A 531 12.91 -12.38 19.65
CA ARG A 531 14.37 -12.44 19.64
C ARG A 531 14.86 -13.69 18.91
N TRP A 532 15.77 -13.49 17.97
CA TRP A 532 16.33 -14.50 17.08
C TRP A 532 17.85 -14.50 17.17
N THR A 533 18.49 -15.55 16.67
CA THR A 533 19.95 -15.62 16.51
C THR A 533 20.29 -16.16 15.13
N PHE A 534 21.17 -15.45 14.41
CA PHE A 534 21.79 -15.97 13.19
C PHE A 534 22.72 -17.13 13.53
N GLY A 535 22.58 -18.24 12.81
CA GLY A 535 23.49 -19.39 12.89
C GLY A 535 24.85 -19.10 12.24
N PRO A 536 25.69 -20.14 12.09
CA PRO A 536 26.89 -20.04 11.27
C PRO A 536 26.53 -19.81 9.80
N LEU A 537 27.33 -19.00 9.11
CA LEU A 537 27.35 -18.97 7.65
C LEU A 537 28.17 -20.15 7.13
N THR A 538 27.60 -20.96 6.25
CA THR A 538 28.34 -21.95 5.45
C THR A 538 28.30 -21.56 3.97
N THR A 539 29.25 -22.05 3.18
CA THR A 539 29.32 -21.76 1.74
C THR A 539 29.49 -23.03 0.88
N PRO A 540 28.57 -24.02 0.95
CA PRO A 540 28.58 -25.18 0.06
C PRO A 540 28.29 -24.76 -1.38
N ASP A 541 28.95 -25.37 -2.36
CA ASP A 541 28.72 -25.20 -3.81
C ASP A 541 28.52 -23.72 -4.23
N ASP A 542 29.43 -22.87 -3.75
CA ASP A 542 29.46 -21.41 -4.00
C ASP A 542 28.10 -20.72 -3.75
N SER A 543 27.38 -21.23 -2.75
CA SER A 543 26.07 -20.74 -2.29
C SER A 543 26.19 -20.36 -0.81
N LEU A 544 25.81 -19.13 -0.44
CA LEU A 544 25.69 -18.73 0.95
C LEU A 544 24.51 -19.47 1.58
N VAL A 545 24.73 -20.17 2.69
CA VAL A 545 23.68 -20.85 3.46
C VAL A 545 23.76 -20.41 4.91
N MET A 546 22.63 -19.95 5.47
CA MET A 546 22.52 -19.58 6.87
C MET A 546 21.16 -20.00 7.41
N THR A 547 21.11 -20.56 8.62
CA THR A 547 19.87 -20.77 9.35
C THR A 547 19.74 -19.77 10.49
N PHE A 548 18.51 -19.40 10.87
CA PHE A 548 18.26 -18.62 12.09
C PHE A 548 16.99 -19.07 12.80
N THR A 549 17.01 -19.05 14.14
CA THR A 549 15.96 -19.63 14.99
C THR A 549 15.49 -18.67 16.08
N ALA A 550 14.22 -18.80 16.48
CA ALA A 550 13.61 -17.97 17.50
C ALA A 550 13.96 -18.49 18.90
N GLN A 551 14.49 -17.64 19.78
CA GLN A 551 14.98 -18.03 21.11
C GLN A 551 13.88 -18.61 22.02
N ALA A 552 12.60 -18.37 21.70
CA ALA A 552 11.44 -18.91 22.41
C ALA A 552 10.74 -20.11 21.72
N ARG A 553 11.20 -20.54 20.53
CA ARG A 553 10.59 -21.63 19.74
C ARG A 553 11.68 -22.46 19.03
N SER A 554 12.29 -23.40 19.75
CA SER A 554 13.44 -24.19 19.27
C SER A 554 13.20 -25.07 18.03
N SER A 555 11.96 -25.30 17.63
CA SER A 555 11.58 -26.10 16.44
C SER A 555 11.27 -25.27 15.19
N VAL A 556 11.13 -23.94 15.32
CA VAL A 556 10.82 -23.03 14.19
C VAL A 556 12.10 -22.29 13.80
N GLY A 557 12.47 -22.42 12.54
CA GLY A 557 13.64 -21.74 11.98
C GLY A 557 13.41 -21.34 10.54
N VAL A 558 14.25 -20.43 10.07
CA VAL A 558 14.36 -20.05 8.66
C VAL A 558 15.71 -20.54 8.13
N GLN A 559 15.73 -21.10 6.93
CA GLN A 559 16.95 -21.29 6.15
C GLN A 559 16.97 -20.26 5.01
N ARG A 560 18.08 -19.55 4.87
CA ARG A 560 18.39 -18.61 3.79
C ARG A 560 19.43 -19.24 2.88
N VAL A 561 19.23 -19.13 1.57
CA VAL A 561 20.18 -19.60 0.55
C VAL A 561 20.31 -18.57 -0.55
N LEU A 562 21.54 -18.18 -0.89
CA LEU A 562 21.83 -17.17 -1.92
C LEU A 562 23.00 -17.64 -2.79
N THR A 563 22.87 -17.59 -4.12
CA THR A 563 23.99 -17.89 -5.05
C THR A 563 23.99 -16.97 -6.27
N ALA A 564 25.13 -16.84 -6.94
CA ALA A 564 25.24 -16.23 -8.26
C ALA A 564 25.35 -17.30 -9.35
N ARG A 565 24.60 -17.15 -10.45
CA ARG A 565 24.60 -18.11 -11.56
C ARG A 565 24.40 -17.35 -12.88
N ASN A 566 25.40 -17.40 -13.76
CA ASN A 566 25.51 -16.48 -14.90
C ASN A 566 25.23 -15.04 -14.42
N ASN A 567 24.41 -14.24 -15.12
CA ASN A 567 24.08 -12.86 -14.78
C ASN A 567 22.92 -12.72 -13.77
N PHE A 568 22.64 -13.75 -12.96
CA PHE A 568 21.58 -13.72 -11.94
C PHE A 568 22.10 -13.95 -10.52
N ILE A 569 21.44 -13.30 -9.55
CA ILE A 569 21.37 -13.76 -8.16
C ILE A 569 20.11 -14.61 -8.01
N ILE A 570 20.23 -15.77 -7.38
CA ILE A 570 19.12 -16.55 -6.82
C ILE A 570 19.13 -16.31 -5.31
N ASP A 571 18.00 -15.85 -4.74
CA ASP A 571 17.87 -15.55 -3.32
C ASP A 571 16.60 -16.20 -2.76
N VAL A 572 16.75 -17.07 -1.76
CA VAL A 572 15.71 -17.96 -1.23
C VAL A 572 15.65 -17.88 0.29
N ALA A 573 14.44 -17.86 0.84
CA ALA A 573 14.18 -18.16 2.24
C ALA A 573 13.11 -19.23 2.38
N VAL A 574 13.28 -20.17 3.30
CA VAL A 574 12.25 -21.15 3.68
C VAL A 574 12.07 -21.10 5.20
N ASN A 575 10.82 -21.05 5.66
CA ASN A 575 10.43 -20.99 7.07
C ASN A 575 9.49 -22.16 7.37
N GLY A 576 9.68 -22.82 8.51
CA GLY A 576 8.83 -23.93 8.91
C GLY A 576 9.37 -24.70 10.12
N LEU A 577 8.77 -25.87 10.36
CA LEU A 577 9.25 -26.83 11.35
C LEU A 577 10.31 -27.72 10.70
N ASN A 578 11.53 -27.76 11.26
CA ASN A 578 12.68 -28.49 10.72
C ASN A 578 12.91 -28.23 9.22
N VAL A 579 13.31 -27.00 8.86
CA VAL A 579 13.54 -26.57 7.47
C VAL A 579 14.52 -27.44 6.67
N GLY A 580 15.48 -28.11 7.34
CA GLY A 580 16.44 -29.01 6.69
C GLY A 580 17.24 -28.27 5.61
N ASP A 581 17.35 -28.89 4.44
CA ASP A 581 17.99 -28.33 3.25
C ASP A 581 17.00 -27.85 2.17
N ARG A 582 15.71 -27.70 2.51
CA ARG A 582 14.64 -27.33 1.55
C ARG A 582 14.93 -26.02 0.78
N GLY A 583 15.63 -25.06 1.40
CA GLY A 583 16.04 -23.83 0.73
C GLY A 583 17.17 -24.05 -0.27
N VAL A 584 18.04 -25.03 -0.02
CA VAL A 584 19.10 -25.47 -0.94
C VAL A 584 18.47 -26.20 -2.12
N ASP A 585 17.46 -27.04 -1.88
CA ASP A 585 16.70 -27.74 -2.93
C ASP A 585 15.95 -26.77 -3.86
N VAL A 586 15.23 -25.78 -3.31
CA VAL A 586 14.60 -24.71 -4.11
C VAL A 586 15.65 -23.96 -4.94
N LYS A 587 16.77 -23.55 -4.32
CA LYS A 587 17.88 -22.89 -5.03
C LYS A 587 18.46 -23.76 -6.15
N ASN A 588 18.64 -25.06 -5.91
CA ASN A 588 19.20 -25.99 -6.89
C ASN A 588 18.25 -26.19 -8.08
N ALA A 589 16.95 -26.32 -7.84
CA ALA A 589 15.95 -26.46 -8.90
C ALA A 589 15.77 -25.18 -9.73
N ILE A 590 15.94 -23.98 -9.13
CA ILE A 590 16.04 -22.72 -9.87
C ILE A 590 17.34 -22.67 -10.68
N ALA A 591 18.48 -22.99 -10.07
CA ALA A 591 19.80 -22.96 -10.72
C ALA A 591 19.93 -23.96 -11.88
N ALA A 592 19.17 -25.06 -11.86
CA ALA A 592 19.07 -26.01 -12.98
C ALA A 592 18.36 -25.42 -14.21
N LYS A 593 17.54 -24.37 -14.05
CA LYS A 593 16.90 -23.63 -15.16
C LYS A 593 17.82 -22.56 -15.76
N ILE A 594 19.02 -22.34 -15.19
CA ILE A 594 19.99 -21.34 -15.64
C ILE A 594 21.27 -22.03 -16.18
N PRO A 595 21.66 -21.82 -17.45
CA PRO A 595 22.93 -22.26 -18.00
C PRO A 595 24.14 -21.83 -17.15
N GLN A 596 25.23 -22.60 -17.22
CA GLN A 596 26.54 -22.18 -16.69
C GLN A 596 27.16 -21.12 -17.60
#